data_AF-W8KKM6-F1
#
_entry.id   AF-W8KKM6-F1
#
_cell.length_a   1.000
_cell.length_b   1.000
_cell.length_c   1.000
_cell.angle_alpha   90.00
_cell.angle_beta   90.00
_cell.angle_gamma   90.00
#
_symmetry.space_group_name_H-M   'P 1'
#
loop_
_entity.id
_entity.type
_entity.pdbx_description
1 polymer ?
#
loop_
_entity_poly.entity_id
_entity_poly.type
_entity_poly.pdbx_seq_one_letter_code
_entity_poly.pdbx_strand_id
1 'polypeptide(L)'
;MSYHVERGDSLWKISGKSSVYGNPYQWPLIYRANVDQIRDADLIFPGQELRIERNPASADVDEAVRHARTRGAWQVGPVERSDLRYLEQYGLSPKR
;
A
#
# COMPACT_ATOMS: atom_id res chain seq x y z
N MET A 1 3.55 -12.33 -6.97
CA MET A 1 4.38 -11.55 -7.93
C MET A 1 5.23 -10.59 -7.12
N SER A 2 6.46 -10.28 -7.53
CA SER A 2 7.23 -9.17 -6.93
C SER A 2 7.27 -7.98 -7.90
N TYR A 3 7.37 -6.77 -7.36
CA TYR A 3 7.53 -5.55 -8.11
C TYR A 3 8.79 -4.83 -7.63
N HIS A 4 9.69 -4.55 -8.57
CA HIS A 4 10.91 -3.79 -8.34
C HIS A 4 10.59 -2.28 -8.36
N VAL A 5 10.76 -1.60 -7.23
CA VAL A 5 10.45 -0.17 -7.11
C VAL A 5 11.44 0.67 -7.92
N GLU A 6 10.91 1.50 -8.82
CA GLU A 6 11.71 2.40 -9.64
C GLU A 6 11.74 3.83 -9.07
N ARG A 7 12.67 4.65 -9.56
CA ARG A 7 12.74 6.06 -9.16
C ARG A 7 11.45 6.79 -9.56
N GLY A 8 10.81 7.41 -8.57
CA GLY A 8 9.59 8.21 -8.76
C GLY A 8 8.29 7.41 -8.65
N ASP A 9 8.38 6.10 -8.36
CA ASP A 9 7.22 5.30 -7.98
C ASP A 9 6.68 5.71 -6.61
N SER A 10 5.38 5.46 -6.44
CA SER A 10 4.66 5.50 -5.17
C SER A 10 3.70 4.31 -5.15
N LEU A 11 3.21 3.88 -3.98
CA LEU A 11 2.25 2.78 -3.91
C LEU A 11 1.00 3.04 -4.78
N TRP A 12 0.56 4.31 -4.87
CA TRP A 12 -0.49 4.77 -5.76
C TRP A 12 -0.16 4.53 -7.24
N LYS A 13 1.03 4.96 -7.70
CA LYS A 13 1.44 4.77 -9.10
C LYS A 13 1.59 3.30 -9.45
N ILE A 14 2.19 2.51 -8.55
CA ILE A 14 2.42 1.07 -8.74
C ILE A 14 1.08 0.34 -8.89
N SER A 15 0.16 0.52 -7.95
CA SER A 15 -1.18 -0.11 -8.00
C SER A 15 -2.00 0.33 -9.22
N GLY A 16 -1.80 1.57 -9.69
CA GLY A 16 -2.44 2.08 -10.91
C GLY A 16 -1.96 1.43 -12.21
N LYS A 17 -0.81 0.74 -12.23
CA LYS A 17 -0.32 0.06 -13.44
C LYS A 17 -1.26 -1.11 -13.78
N SER A 18 -1.66 -1.23 -15.05
CA SER A 18 -2.52 -2.34 -15.53
C SER A 18 -1.89 -3.71 -15.32
N SER A 19 -0.55 -3.78 -15.32
CA SER A 19 0.21 -4.98 -15.00
C SER A 19 0.21 -5.35 -13.52
N VAL A 20 -0.29 -4.48 -12.63
CA VAL A 20 -0.38 -4.69 -11.17
C VAL A 20 -1.85 -4.91 -10.79
N TYR A 21 -2.62 -3.83 -10.60
CA TYR A 21 -4.07 -3.89 -10.32
C TYR A 21 -4.91 -3.06 -11.30
N GLY A 22 -4.29 -2.13 -12.03
CA GLY A 22 -5.01 -1.17 -12.89
C GLY A 22 -5.88 -0.18 -12.11
N ASN A 23 -5.74 -0.11 -10.79
CA ASN A 23 -6.53 0.76 -9.93
C ASN A 23 -5.65 1.33 -8.82
N PRO A 24 -5.38 2.64 -8.84
CA PRO A 24 -4.48 3.25 -7.87
C PRO A 24 -5.08 3.30 -6.45
N TYR A 25 -6.40 3.18 -6.30
CA TYR A 25 -7.05 3.08 -4.97
C TYR A 25 -6.76 1.75 -4.26
N GLN A 26 -6.13 0.78 -4.94
CA GLN A 26 -5.75 -0.49 -4.34
C GLN A 26 -4.31 -0.49 -3.77
N TRP A 27 -3.64 0.66 -3.73
CA TRP A 27 -2.34 0.81 -3.08
C TRP A 27 -2.26 0.22 -1.66
N PRO A 28 -3.33 0.25 -0.81
CA PRO A 28 -3.25 -0.32 0.53
C PRO A 28 -3.02 -1.83 0.55
N LEU A 29 -3.39 -2.55 -0.52
CA LEU A 29 -3.09 -3.98 -0.64
C LEU A 29 -1.58 -4.22 -0.71
N ILE A 30 -0.85 -3.35 -1.41
CA ILE A 30 0.62 -3.41 -1.49
C ILE A 30 1.21 -3.10 -0.13
N TYR A 31 0.69 -2.07 0.54
CA TYR A 31 1.17 -1.70 1.88
C TYR A 31 0.98 -2.84 2.89
N ARG A 32 -0.23 -3.40 2.96
CA ARG A 32 -0.57 -4.53 3.84
C ARG A 32 0.34 -5.74 3.63
N ALA A 33 0.58 -6.10 2.37
CA ALA A 33 1.42 -7.26 2.01
C ALA A 33 2.92 -7.07 2.31
N ASN A 34 3.35 -5.83 2.61
CA ASN A 34 4.74 -5.47 2.81
C ASN A 34 4.95 -4.64 4.08
N VAL A 35 4.06 -4.78 5.06
CA VAL A 35 4.09 -4.05 6.34
C VAL A 35 5.38 -4.32 7.15
N ASP A 36 6.02 -5.47 6.89
CA ASP A 36 7.34 -5.87 7.39
C ASP A 36 8.50 -5.07 6.78
N GLN A 37 8.28 -4.43 5.63
CA GLN A 37 9.28 -3.69 4.88
C GLN A 37 8.99 -2.18 4.81
N ILE A 38 7.71 -1.80 4.87
CA ILE A 38 7.23 -0.44 4.71
C ILE A 38 6.78 0.08 6.07
N ARG A 39 7.54 1.05 6.62
CA ARG A 39 7.15 1.75 7.85
C ARG A 39 6.02 2.74 7.61
N ASP A 40 6.12 3.48 6.52
CA ASP A 40 5.21 4.55 6.14
C ASP A 40 4.81 4.33 4.67
N ALA A 41 3.50 4.33 4.39
CA ALA A 41 2.96 4.09 3.06
C ALA A 41 3.39 5.17 2.03
N ASP A 42 3.77 6.36 2.51
CA ASP A 42 4.30 7.45 1.69
C ASP A 42 5.79 7.29 1.40
N LEU A 43 6.46 6.33 2.05
CA LEU A 43 7.90 6.17 2.02
C LEU A 43 8.31 4.78 1.51
N ILE A 44 8.44 4.69 0.19
CA ILE A 44 9.11 3.58 -0.50
C ILE A 44 10.40 4.08 -1.17
N PHE A 45 11.33 3.16 -1.39
CA PHE A 45 12.66 3.47 -1.91
C PHE A 45 12.93 2.70 -3.20
N PRO A 46 13.58 3.32 -4.21
CA PRO A 46 14.05 2.60 -5.39
C PRO A 46 14.91 1.39 -5.02
N GLY A 47 14.70 0.28 -5.71
CA GLY A 47 15.39 -0.99 -5.45
C GLY A 47 14.69 -1.90 -4.44
N GLN A 48 13.61 -1.46 -3.78
CA GLN A 48 12.79 -2.34 -2.96
C GLN A 48 12.04 -3.37 -3.81
N GLU A 49 11.91 -4.60 -3.29
CA GLU A 49 11.08 -5.65 -3.88
C GLU A 49 9.78 -5.79 -3.09
N LEU A 50 8.66 -5.34 -3.69
CA LEU A 50 7.35 -5.37 -3.06
C LEU A 50 6.55 -6.60 -3.51
N ARG A 51 5.97 -7.30 -2.55
CA ARG A 51 5.02 -8.40 -2.81
C ARG A 51 3.71 -7.83 -3.34
N ILE A 52 3.25 -8.34 -4.47
CA ILE A 52 1.97 -8.01 -5.11
C ILE A 52 1.06 -9.24 -5.06
N GLU A 53 -0.09 -9.10 -4.41
CA GLU A 53 -1.14 -10.13 -4.32
C GLU A 53 -1.99 -10.10 -5.60
N ARG A 54 -1.94 -11.16 -6.41
CA ARG A 54 -2.59 -11.17 -7.73
C ARG A 54 -4.09 -11.40 -7.68
N ASN A 55 -4.57 -12.06 -6.62
CA ASN A 55 -5.96 -12.42 -6.47
C ASN A 55 -6.47 -12.09 -5.05
N PRO A 56 -6.52 -10.79 -4.69
CA PRO A 56 -7.07 -10.38 -3.41
C PRO A 56 -8.56 -10.73 -3.33
N ALA A 57 -9.03 -11.05 -2.12
CA ALA A 57 -10.47 -11.20 -1.89
C ALA A 57 -11.21 -9.89 -2.20
N SER A 58 -12.43 -9.95 -2.74
CA SER A 58 -13.22 -8.76 -3.06
C SER A 58 -13.41 -7.84 -1.86
N ALA A 59 -13.64 -8.41 -0.67
CA ALA A 59 -13.73 -7.66 0.57
C ALA A 59 -12.45 -6.87 0.89
N ASP A 60 -11.27 -7.45 0.65
CA ASP A 60 -10.00 -6.74 0.84
C ASP A 60 -9.80 -5.61 -0.17
N VAL A 61 -10.27 -5.80 -1.41
CA VAL A 61 -10.27 -4.76 -2.44
C VAL A 61 -11.16 -3.59 -2.01
N ASP A 62 -12.38 -3.89 -1.55
CA ASP A 62 -13.33 -2.88 -1.10
C ASP A 62 -12.80 -2.09 0.09
N GLU A 63 -12.19 -2.78 1.05
CA GLU A 63 -11.53 -2.19 2.22
C GLU A 63 -10.35 -1.30 1.84
N ALA A 64 -9.49 -1.77 0.92
CA ALA A 64 -8.38 -0.98 0.39
C ALA A 64 -8.88 0.29 -0.31
N VAL A 65 -9.90 0.17 -1.16
CA VAL A 65 -10.49 1.32 -1.86
C VAL A 65 -11.12 2.30 -0.87
N ARG A 66 -11.84 1.81 0.15
CA ARG A 66 -12.43 2.65 1.19
C ARG A 66 -11.36 3.40 1.97
N HIS A 67 -10.29 2.71 2.38
CA HIS A 67 -9.15 3.32 3.06
C HIS A 67 -8.51 4.40 2.19
N ALA A 68 -8.14 4.07 0.95
CA ALA A 68 -7.51 5.01 0.02
C ALA A 68 -8.34 6.28 -0.22
N ARG A 69 -9.68 6.18 -0.21
CA ARG A 69 -10.59 7.34 -0.37
C ARG A 69 -10.75 8.17 0.90
N THR A 70 -10.57 7.58 2.07
CA THR A 70 -10.80 8.24 3.37
C THR A 70 -9.52 8.59 4.13
N ARG A 71 -8.34 8.18 3.60
CA ARG A 71 -7.02 8.34 4.21
C ARG A 71 -6.68 9.79 4.56
N GLY A 72 -6.98 10.72 3.67
CA GLY A 72 -6.52 12.11 3.71
C GLY A 72 -5.49 12.41 2.62
N ALA A 73 -4.79 13.54 2.75
CA ALA A 73 -3.73 13.95 1.81
C ALA A 73 -2.43 13.18 2.05
N TRP A 74 -1.68 12.89 0.99
CA TRP A 74 -0.32 12.34 1.04
C TRP A 74 0.61 13.38 1.71
N GLN A 75 1.20 13.03 2.85
CA GLN A 75 2.06 13.92 3.64
C GLN A 75 3.27 13.15 4.15
N VAL A 76 4.44 13.42 3.56
CA VAL A 76 5.70 12.82 4.00
C VAL A 76 5.98 13.26 5.44
N GLY A 77 6.07 12.31 6.37
CA GLY A 77 6.25 12.63 7.80
C GLY A 77 5.99 11.44 8.73
N PRO A 78 5.19 11.60 9.79
CA PRO A 78 4.81 10.48 10.65
C PRO A 78 3.73 9.61 9.98
N VAL A 79 3.80 8.29 10.21
CA VAL A 79 2.78 7.33 9.76
C VAL A 79 1.39 7.81 10.15
N GLU A 80 0.50 7.87 9.17
CA GLU A 80 -0.85 8.36 9.38
C GLU A 80 -1.65 7.42 10.31
N ARG A 81 -2.40 8.01 11.25
CA ARG A 81 -3.27 7.23 12.15
C ARG A 81 -4.31 6.41 11.39
N SER A 82 -4.72 6.86 10.21
CA SER A 82 -5.63 6.12 9.33
C SER A 82 -4.97 4.83 8.81
N ASP A 83 -3.69 4.90 8.42
CA ASP A 83 -2.94 3.74 7.95
C ASP A 83 -2.73 2.70 9.06
N LEU A 84 -2.48 3.14 10.29
CA LEU A 84 -2.41 2.24 11.45
C LEU A 84 -3.74 1.54 11.71
N ARG A 85 -4.87 2.26 11.68
CA ARG A 85 -6.20 1.66 11.84
C ARG A 85 -6.52 0.65 10.74
N TYR A 86 -6.15 0.96 9.50
CA TYR A 86 -6.29 0.05 8.38
C TYR A 86 -5.51 -1.25 8.60
N LEU A 87 -4.28 -1.18 9.14
CA LEU A 87 -3.50 -2.39 9.44
C LEU A 87 -4.01 -3.16 10.66
N GLU A 88 -4.50 -2.46 11.69
CA GLU A 88 -5.03 -3.05 12.91
C GLU A 88 -6.24 -3.97 12.64
N GLN A 89 -7.07 -3.64 11.64
CA GLN A 89 -8.19 -4.51 11.23
C GLN A 89 -7.74 -5.88 10.72
N TYR A 90 -6.47 -5.99 10.31
CA TYR A 90 -5.82 -7.24 9.89
C TYR A 90 -4.87 -7.82 10.95
N GLY A 91 -4.81 -7.22 12.14
CA GLY A 91 -3.86 -7.61 13.20
C GLY A 91 -2.41 -7.31 12.87
N LEU A 92 -2.15 -6.32 12.01
CA LEU A 92 -0.82 -5.96 11.52
C LEU A 92 -0.32 -4.65 12.15
N SER A 93 1.00 -4.45 12.15
CA SER A 93 1.64 -3.22 12.58
C SER A 93 2.89 -2.94 11.74
N PRO A 94 3.14 -1.67 11.34
CA PRO A 94 4.31 -1.33 10.53
C PRO A 94 5.62 -1.67 11.24
N LYS A 95 6.65 -1.91 10.43
CA LYS A 95 8.04 -1.96 10.91
C LYS A 95 8.37 -0.71 11.73
N ARG A 96 8.96 -0.91 12.91
CA ARG A 96 9.43 0.18 13.78
C ARG A 96 10.58 0.96 13.15
#